data_AF-A0A3M1B9F2-F1
#
_entry.id   AF-A0A3M1B9F2-F1
#
_cell.length_a   1.000
_cell.length_b   1.000
_cell.length_c   1.000
_cell.angle_alpha   90.00
_cell.angle_beta   90.00
_cell.angle_gamma   90.00
#
_symmetry.space_group_name_H-M   'P 1'
#
loop_
_entity.id
_entity.type
_entity.pdbx_description
1 polymer ?
#
loop_
_entity_poly.entity_id
_entity_poly.type
_entity_poly.pdbx_seq_one_letter_code
_entity_poly.pdbx_strand_id
1 'polypeptide(L)'
;KVTGKMMNERLGKIHWFFSFIFMNGIFFPMFIEGLAGVSRRLYDGGTQYAHAQGILHWNEVMSISAWCLALAQIPFFINFVWSLWKGRRAEANPWRATTLEWAAATSPPLGHGNFETPPVVYRGPFEYSVPGAKEDFIPQNAAEAETAGA
;
A
#
# COMPACT_ATOMS: atom_id res chain seq x y z
N LYS A 1 9.14 7.53 -4.57
CA LYS A 1 9.46 7.81 -5.98
C LYS A 1 9.05 9.23 -6.37
N VAL A 2 7.76 9.53 -6.50
CA VAL A 2 7.22 10.83 -6.98
C VAL A 2 7.79 12.06 -6.27
N THR A 3 8.01 11.99 -4.95
CA THR A 3 8.45 13.15 -4.15
C THR A 3 9.96 13.18 -3.92
N GLY A 4 10.70 12.13 -4.29
CA GLY A 4 12.10 11.95 -3.91
C GLY A 4 12.35 11.85 -2.40
N LYS A 5 11.31 11.62 -1.59
CA LYS A 5 11.38 11.57 -0.12
C LYS A 5 10.89 10.24 0.42
N MET A 6 11.54 9.76 1.48
CA MET A 6 11.10 8.58 2.24
C MET A 6 10.09 8.99 3.31
N MET A 7 9.02 8.21 3.43
CA MET A 7 8.05 8.35 4.51
C MET A 7 8.58 7.76 5.82
N ASN A 8 8.00 8.16 6.95
CA ASN A 8 8.36 7.60 8.25
C ASN A 8 7.72 6.21 8.43
N GLU A 9 8.56 5.18 8.56
CA GLU A 9 8.13 3.80 8.77
C GLU A 9 7.32 3.59 10.06
N ARG A 10 7.63 4.30 11.15
CA ARG A 10 6.91 4.13 12.43
C ARG A 10 5.48 4.62 12.31
N LEU A 11 5.30 5.81 11.72
CA LEU A 11 3.96 6.36 11.46
C LEU A 11 3.20 5.52 10.43
N GLY A 12 3.91 4.99 9.42
CA GLY A 12 3.34 4.05 8.44
C GLY A 12 2.80 2.78 9.10
N LYS A 13 3.58 2.16 9.99
CA LYS A 13 3.14 0.98 10.76
C LYS A 13 1.95 1.29 11.66
N ILE A 14 1.97 2.41 12.38
CA ILE A 14 0.83 2.84 13.22
C ILE A 14 -0.44 2.96 12.38
N HIS A 15 -0.36 3.70 11.26
CA HIS A 15 -1.47 3.83 10.33
C HIS A 15 -1.95 2.47 9.82
N TRP A 16 -1.04 1.59 9.43
CA TRP A 16 -1.35 0.26 8.92
C TRP A 16 -2.07 -0.62 9.94
N PHE A 17 -1.55 -0.74 11.17
CA PHE A 17 -2.16 -1.58 12.21
C PHE A 17 -3.57 -1.13 12.57
N PHE A 18 -3.77 0.16 12.81
CA PHE A 18 -5.10 0.68 13.14
C PHE A 18 -6.06 0.57 11.96
N SER A 19 -5.60 0.90 10.74
CA SER A 19 -6.44 0.77 9.55
C SER A 19 -6.84 -0.69 9.32
N PHE A 20 -5.90 -1.63 9.46
CA PHE A 20 -6.18 -3.05 9.33
C PHE A 20 -7.23 -3.53 10.35
N ILE A 21 -7.06 -3.19 11.63
CA ILE A 21 -8.01 -3.61 12.68
C ILE A 21 -9.41 -3.04 12.42
N PHE A 22 -9.52 -1.73 12.17
CA PHE A 22 -10.83 -1.10 12.02
C PHE A 22 -11.50 -1.38 10.67
N MET A 23 -10.73 -1.57 9.60
CA MET A 23 -11.26 -2.07 8.33
C MET A 23 -11.95 -3.42 8.54
N ASN A 24 -11.30 -4.33 9.24
CA ASN A 24 -11.87 -5.62 9.60
C ASN A 24 -13.09 -5.47 10.53
N GLY A 25 -13.06 -4.54 11.48
CA GLY A 25 -14.21 -4.21 12.33
C GLY A 25 -15.44 -3.69 11.58
N ILE A 26 -15.24 -3.04 10.42
CA ILE A 26 -16.34 -2.61 9.53
C ILE A 26 -16.84 -3.77 8.68
N PHE A 27 -15.94 -4.46 7.98
CA PHE A 27 -16.34 -5.37 6.90
C PHE A 27 -16.59 -6.81 7.37
N PHE A 28 -16.01 -7.27 8.48
CA PHE A 28 -16.32 -8.61 8.98
C PHE A 28 -17.77 -8.77 9.42
N PRO A 29 -18.35 -7.85 10.21
CA PRO A 29 -19.75 -7.98 10.59
C PRO A 29 -20.71 -7.99 9.40
N MET A 30 -20.36 -7.35 8.28
CA MET A 30 -21.17 -7.40 7.04
C MET A 30 -21.34 -8.83 6.48
N PHE A 31 -20.40 -9.75 6.72
CA PHE A 31 -20.61 -11.16 6.36
C PHE A 31 -21.73 -11.79 7.20
N ILE A 32 -21.81 -11.44 8.50
CA ILE A 32 -22.86 -11.92 9.41
C ILE A 32 -24.21 -11.36 8.97
N GLU A 33 -24.28 -10.05 8.69
CA GLU A 33 -25.52 -9.43 8.20
C GLU A 33 -25.98 -10.00 6.85
N GLY A 34 -25.03 -10.23 5.93
CA GLY A 34 -25.31 -10.84 4.64
C GLY A 34 -25.84 -12.28 4.77
N LEU A 35 -25.24 -13.09 5.65
CA LEU A 35 -25.69 -14.44 5.96
C LEU A 35 -27.06 -14.47 6.65
N ALA A 36 -27.37 -13.45 7.45
CA ALA A 36 -28.69 -13.26 8.05
C ALA A 36 -29.75 -12.80 7.04
N GLY A 37 -29.38 -12.51 5.78
CA GLY A 37 -30.32 -12.09 4.73
C GLY A 37 -30.71 -10.61 4.81
N VAL A 38 -29.88 -9.76 5.42
CA VAL A 38 -30.05 -8.31 5.35
C VAL A 38 -29.62 -7.82 3.97
N SER A 39 -30.54 -7.17 3.25
CA SER A 39 -30.24 -6.59 1.95
C SER A 39 -29.42 -5.30 2.10
N ARG A 40 -28.56 -5.02 1.11
CA ARG A 40 -27.84 -3.74 1.03
C ARG A 40 -28.80 -2.56 0.79
N ARG A 41 -28.33 -1.35 1.09
CA ARG A 41 -29.02 -0.07 0.83
C ARG A 41 -30.27 0.18 1.69
N LEU A 42 -30.29 -0.39 2.90
CA LEU A 42 -31.30 -0.08 3.91
C LEU A 42 -30.82 1.11 4.75
N TYR A 43 -31.60 2.20 4.74
CA TYR A 43 -31.24 3.41 5.49
C TYR A 43 -31.40 3.23 7.01
N ASP A 44 -32.25 2.28 7.42
CA ASP A 44 -32.59 1.99 8.81
C ASP A 44 -31.77 0.82 9.39
N GLY A 45 -30.76 0.32 8.66
CA GLY A 45 -29.94 -0.82 9.09
C GLY A 45 -30.70 -2.15 9.17
N GLY A 46 -31.93 -2.21 8.62
CA GLY A 46 -32.76 -3.41 8.65
C GLY A 46 -33.69 -3.54 9.86
N THR A 47 -33.93 -2.46 10.60
CA THR A 47 -34.83 -2.47 11.77
C THR A 47 -36.26 -2.91 11.47
N GLN A 48 -36.74 -2.77 10.24
CA GLN A 48 -38.07 -3.24 9.83
C GLN A 48 -38.17 -4.76 9.66
N TYR A 49 -37.04 -5.47 9.60
CA TYR A 49 -37.01 -6.90 9.34
C TYR A 49 -36.89 -7.70 10.65
N ALA A 50 -37.84 -8.60 10.88
CA ALA A 50 -37.86 -9.46 12.07
C ALA A 50 -36.60 -10.34 12.17
N HIS A 51 -36.08 -10.82 11.03
CA HIS A 51 -34.87 -11.65 10.98
C HIS A 51 -33.58 -10.88 11.29
N ALA A 52 -33.58 -9.56 11.18
CA ALA A 52 -32.41 -8.73 11.43
C ALA A 52 -32.25 -8.33 12.92
N GLN A 53 -33.32 -8.42 13.72
CA GLN A 53 -33.33 -7.92 15.11
C GLN A 53 -32.19 -8.48 15.97
N GLY A 54 -31.83 -9.75 15.79
CA GLY A 54 -30.74 -10.40 16.55
C GLY A 54 -29.34 -9.93 16.19
N ILE A 55 -29.15 -9.26 15.04
CA ILE A 55 -27.85 -8.87 14.50
C ILE A 55 -27.67 -7.34 14.39
N LEU A 56 -28.69 -6.53 14.73
CA LEU A 56 -28.64 -5.06 14.62
C LEU A 56 -27.49 -4.42 15.43
N HIS A 57 -27.04 -5.04 16.52
CA HIS A 57 -25.91 -4.55 17.31
C HIS A 57 -24.60 -4.49 16.51
N TRP A 58 -24.47 -5.28 15.43
CA TRP A 58 -23.32 -5.21 14.55
C TRP A 58 -23.23 -3.88 13.79
N ASN A 59 -24.37 -3.23 13.48
CA ASN A 59 -24.37 -1.89 12.88
C ASN A 59 -23.66 -0.86 13.75
N GLU A 60 -23.80 -0.95 15.08
CA GLU A 60 -23.12 -0.08 16.02
C GLU A 60 -21.61 -0.33 16.01
N VAL A 61 -21.19 -1.60 16.07
CA VAL A 61 -19.77 -1.99 15.98
C VAL A 61 -19.13 -1.51 14.68
N MET A 62 -19.83 -1.68 13.55
CA MET A 62 -19.36 -1.19 12.25
C MET A 62 -19.24 0.34 12.23
N SER A 63 -20.20 1.05 12.81
CA SER A 63 -20.20 2.52 12.86
C SER A 63 -19.05 3.07 13.71
N ILE A 64 -18.82 2.48 14.90
CA ILE A 64 -17.68 2.84 15.75
C ILE A 64 -16.37 2.55 15.01
N SER A 65 -16.27 1.37 14.39
CA SER A 65 -15.08 0.99 13.61
C SER A 65 -14.83 1.94 12.44
N ALA A 66 -15.89 2.42 11.77
CA ALA A 66 -15.78 3.40 10.70
C ALA A 66 -15.19 4.74 11.17
N TRP A 67 -15.66 5.26 12.32
CA TRP A 67 -15.06 6.46 12.93
C TRP A 67 -13.62 6.24 13.37
N CYS A 68 -13.31 5.09 13.97
CA CYS A 68 -11.95 4.74 14.35
C CYS A 68 -11.03 4.60 13.12
N LEU A 69 -11.52 4.05 12.00
CA LEU A 69 -10.78 3.98 10.74
C LEU A 69 -10.50 5.38 10.17
N ALA A 70 -11.46 6.31 10.28
CA ALA A 70 -11.27 7.69 9.88
C ALA A 70 -10.15 8.36 10.73
N LEU A 71 -10.15 8.14 12.04
CA LEU A 71 -9.08 8.61 12.93
C LEU A 71 -7.72 7.95 12.61
N ALA A 72 -7.71 6.68 12.21
CA ALA A 72 -6.51 5.97 11.78
C ALA A 72 -5.87 6.54 10.51
N GLN A 73 -6.54 7.43 9.77
CA GLN A 73 -5.96 8.18 8.66
C GLN A 73 -5.11 9.37 9.12
N ILE A 74 -5.31 9.88 10.35
CA ILE A 74 -4.57 11.06 10.86
C ILE A 74 -3.05 10.82 10.84
N PRO A 75 -2.51 9.68 11.36
CA PRO A 75 -1.08 9.40 11.28
C PRO A 75 -0.55 9.37 9.84
N PHE A 76 -1.37 8.91 8.87
CA PHE A 76 -1.00 8.92 7.45
C PHE A 76 -0.87 10.35 6.92
N PHE A 77 -1.85 11.22 7.15
CA PHE A 77 -1.78 12.61 6.71
C PHE A 77 -0.60 13.35 7.33
N ILE A 78 -0.37 13.17 8.64
CA ILE A 78 0.80 13.73 9.33
C ILE A 78 2.08 13.21 8.67
N ASN A 79 2.19 11.90 8.45
CA ASN A 79 3.37 11.29 7.85
C ASN A 79 3.62 11.83 6.43
N PHE A 80 2.58 11.92 5.61
CA PHE A 80 2.66 12.41 4.24
C PHE A 80 3.15 13.86 4.20
N VAL A 81 2.47 14.77 4.90
CA VAL A 81 2.80 16.20 4.92
C VAL A 81 4.18 16.44 5.53
N TRP A 82 4.49 15.78 6.66
CA TRP A 82 5.80 15.93 7.30
C TRP A 82 6.94 15.39 6.44
N SER A 83 6.75 14.25 5.76
CA SER A 83 7.78 13.64 4.92
C SER A 83 8.03 14.44 3.63
N LEU A 84 7.03 15.17 3.13
CA LEU A 84 7.22 16.10 2.01
C LEU A 84 8.21 17.21 2.35
N TRP A 85 8.07 17.83 3.54
CA TRP A 85 8.94 18.95 3.94
C TRP A 85 10.25 18.52 4.59
N LYS A 86 10.21 17.51 5.47
CA LYS A 86 11.33 17.12 6.35
C LYS A 86 11.79 15.67 6.17
N GLY A 87 11.21 14.93 5.22
CA GLY A 87 11.60 13.55 4.96
C GLY A 87 13.05 13.41 4.49
N ARG A 88 13.64 12.24 4.75
CA ARG A 88 14.96 11.86 4.22
C ARG A 88 14.87 11.78 2.69
N ARG A 89 15.96 12.16 1.99
CA ARG A 89 16.05 11.97 0.54
C ARG A 89 15.98 10.46 0.24
N ALA A 90 15.17 10.09 -0.73
CA ALA A 90 15.08 8.73 -1.21
C ALA A 90 16.22 8.45 -2.20
N GLU A 91 16.77 7.25 -2.14
CA GLU A 91 17.61 6.71 -3.21
C GLU A 91 16.77 6.51 -4.48
N ALA A 92 17.43 6.25 -5.63
CA ALA A 92 16.71 5.95 -6.87
C ALA A 92 15.81 4.70 -6.71
N ASN A 93 16.33 3.69 -6.00
CA ASN A 93 15.68 2.40 -5.76
C ASN A 93 15.79 1.94 -4.29
N PRO A 94 15.08 2.58 -3.34
CA PRO A 94 15.17 2.23 -1.92
C PRO A 94 14.54 0.87 -1.59
N TRP A 95 13.73 0.32 -2.48
CA TRP A 95 12.99 -0.93 -2.29
C TRP A 95 13.60 -2.12 -3.02
N ARG A 96 14.75 -1.94 -3.68
CA ARG A 96 15.40 -2.98 -4.49
C ARG A 96 14.46 -3.61 -5.52
N ALA A 97 13.58 -2.80 -6.09
CA ALA A 97 12.66 -3.26 -7.12
C ALA A 97 13.41 -3.48 -8.44
N THR A 98 13.00 -4.50 -9.19
CA THR A 98 13.65 -4.93 -10.43
C THR A 98 13.16 -4.18 -11.67
N THR A 99 12.01 -3.53 -11.58
CA THR A 99 11.33 -2.89 -12.73
C THR A 99 11.96 -1.57 -13.16
N LEU A 100 11.79 -1.21 -14.43
CA LEU A 100 12.43 -0.04 -15.07
C LEU A 100 12.19 1.29 -14.34
N GLU A 101 11.00 1.51 -13.79
CA GLU A 101 10.70 2.75 -13.08
C GLU A 101 11.57 2.92 -11.83
N TRP A 102 12.02 1.84 -11.21
CA TRP A 102 12.94 1.89 -10.08
C TRP A 102 14.40 1.76 -10.49
N ALA A 103 14.66 1.08 -11.61
CA ALA A 103 16.00 0.75 -12.07
C ALA A 103 16.66 1.83 -12.93
N ALA A 104 15.90 2.51 -13.78
CA ALA A 104 16.42 3.45 -14.78
C ALA A 104 16.03 4.91 -14.52
N ALA A 105 15.04 5.17 -13.68
CA ALA A 105 14.62 6.54 -13.36
C ALA A 105 15.20 7.02 -12.02
N THR A 106 15.44 8.33 -11.93
CA THR A 106 15.82 9.03 -10.69
C THR A 106 14.65 9.11 -9.70
N SER A 107 14.90 9.60 -8.48
CA SER A 107 13.89 9.82 -7.44
C SER A 107 13.93 11.29 -6.97
N PRO A 108 13.00 12.16 -7.42
CA PRO A 108 11.88 11.88 -8.32
C PRO A 108 12.31 11.67 -9.77
N PRO A 109 11.48 11.03 -10.63
CA PRO A 109 11.77 10.93 -12.05
C PRO A 109 11.98 12.30 -12.68
N LEU A 110 12.79 12.35 -13.74
CA LEU A 110 12.87 13.54 -14.58
C LEU A 110 11.48 13.87 -15.13
N GLY A 111 11.24 15.15 -15.42
CA GLY A 111 9.96 15.65 -15.94
C GLY A 111 9.60 15.08 -17.33
N HIS A 112 9.48 15.93 -18.34
CA HIS A 112 9.19 15.46 -19.70
C HIS A 112 10.33 14.56 -20.20
N GLY A 113 10.12 13.23 -20.17
CA GLY A 113 11.10 12.22 -20.57
C GLY A 113 11.20 11.01 -19.63
N ASN A 114 10.86 11.14 -18.34
CA ASN A 114 10.97 10.13 -17.26
C ASN A 114 12.37 9.54 -16.99
N PHE A 115 13.18 9.34 -18.02
CA PHE A 115 14.51 8.74 -18.03
C PHE A 115 15.52 9.70 -18.67
N GLU A 116 16.78 9.65 -18.24
CA GLU A 116 17.88 10.41 -18.88
C GLU A 116 18.18 9.89 -20.28
N THR A 117 18.13 8.56 -20.43
CA THR A 117 18.35 7.85 -21.68
C THR A 117 17.29 6.75 -21.84
N PRO A 118 16.97 6.32 -23.08
CA PRO A 118 16.08 5.19 -23.29
C PRO A 118 16.63 3.93 -22.59
N PRO A 119 15.89 3.33 -21.64
CA PRO A 119 16.39 2.17 -20.92
C PRO A 119 16.42 0.94 -21.84
N VAL A 120 17.49 0.16 -21.74
CA VAL A 120 17.60 -1.16 -22.37
C VAL A 120 17.09 -2.21 -21.41
N VAL A 121 16.36 -3.21 -21.92
CA VAL A 121 15.80 -4.31 -21.12
C VAL A 121 16.51 -5.60 -21.47
N TYR A 122 17.15 -6.22 -20.48
CA TYR A 122 17.86 -7.49 -20.64
C TYR A 122 17.07 -8.68 -20.09
N ARG A 123 16.11 -8.44 -19.19
CA ARG A 123 15.41 -9.51 -18.45
C ARG A 123 14.00 -9.13 -17.98
N GLY A 124 13.32 -10.10 -17.38
CA GLY A 124 11.96 -9.95 -16.87
C GLY A 124 11.86 -9.03 -15.64
N PRO A 125 10.65 -8.55 -15.33
CA PRO A 125 10.42 -7.60 -14.24
C PRO A 125 10.45 -8.19 -12.82
N PHE A 126 10.72 -9.48 -12.63
CA PHE A 126 10.62 -10.17 -11.33
C PHE A 126 11.82 -11.07 -11.01
N GLU A 127 13.01 -10.70 -11.50
CA GLU A 127 14.25 -11.45 -11.31
C GLU A 127 14.82 -11.21 -9.90
N TYR A 128 14.18 -11.85 -8.92
CA TYR A 128 14.62 -11.93 -7.54
C TYR A 128 15.20 -13.32 -7.25
N SER A 129 16.21 -13.38 -6.38
CA SER A 129 16.84 -14.62 -5.91
C SER A 129 17.31 -15.55 -7.04
N VAL A 130 17.83 -14.98 -8.13
CA VAL A 130 18.31 -15.74 -9.29
C VAL A 130 19.53 -16.60 -8.87
N PRO A 131 19.50 -17.93 -9.07
CA PRO A 131 20.62 -18.78 -8.68
C PRO A 131 21.93 -18.37 -9.35
N GLY A 132 22.99 -18.22 -8.56
CA GLY A 132 24.32 -17.82 -9.05
C GLY A 132 24.49 -16.31 -9.31
N ALA A 133 23.46 -15.50 -9.08
CA ALA A 133 23.57 -14.05 -9.16
C ALA A 133 24.28 -13.49 -7.92
N LYS A 134 25.01 -12.39 -8.13
CA LYS A 134 25.73 -11.68 -7.06
C LYS A 134 24.79 -11.01 -6.06
N GLU A 135 23.66 -10.51 -6.52
CA GLU A 135 22.65 -9.82 -5.71
C GLU A 135 21.31 -10.56 -5.77
N ASP A 136 20.52 -10.40 -4.70
CA ASP A 136 19.19 -11.01 -4.58
C ASP A 136 18.14 -10.35 -5.47
N PHE A 137 18.45 -9.21 -6.09
CA PHE A 137 17.57 -8.56 -7.05
C PHE A 137 18.38 -8.12 -8.25
N ILE A 138 17.89 -8.41 -9.46
CA ILE A 138 18.55 -8.00 -10.69
C ILE A 138 17.65 -7.02 -11.45
N PRO A 139 18.00 -5.72 -11.50
CA PRO A 139 17.23 -4.74 -12.25
C PRO A 139 17.14 -5.08 -13.74
N GLN A 140 16.02 -4.76 -14.39
CA GLN A 140 15.79 -5.08 -15.81
C GLN A 140 16.83 -4.50 -16.76
N ASN A 141 17.47 -3.38 -16.39
CA ASN A 141 18.45 -2.65 -17.19
C ASN A 141 19.92 -3.00 -16.88
N ALA A 142 20.20 -3.93 -15.96
CA ALA A 142 21.58 -4.35 -15.69
C ALA A 142 22.09 -5.26 -16.82
N ALA A 143 23.29 -5.07 -17.34
CA ALA A 143 23.81 -5.97 -18.38
C ALA A 143 24.23 -7.33 -17.80
N GLU A 144 24.25 -8.41 -18.59
CA GLU A 144 24.62 -9.76 -18.09
C GLU A 144 25.99 -9.77 -17.39
N ALA A 145 26.97 -9.05 -17.95
CA ALA A 145 28.31 -8.90 -17.39
C ALA A 145 28.33 -8.26 -15.99
N GLU A 146 27.32 -7.48 -15.62
CA GLU A 146 27.20 -6.82 -14.32
C GLU A 146 26.55 -7.72 -13.26
N THR A 147 25.94 -8.83 -13.70
CA THR A 147 25.06 -9.67 -12.87
C THR A 147 25.65 -11.04 -12.52
N ALA A 148 26.68 -11.47 -13.26
CA ALA A 148 27.37 -12.73 -13.01
C ALA A 148 28.11 -12.72 -11.67
N GLY A 149 27.78 -13.68 -10.79
CA GLY A 149 28.61 -14.03 -9.65
C GLY A 149 29.91 -14.68 -10.11
N ALA A 150 31.02 -14.41 -9.41
CA ALA A 150 32.30 -15.07 -9.65
C ALA A 150 32.22 -16.59 -9.41
#